data_AF-A0A1W5D0B8-F1
#
_entry.id   AF-A0A1W5D0B8-F1
#
_cell.length_a   1.000
_cell.length_b   1.000
_cell.length_c   1.000
_cell.angle_alpha   90.00
_cell.angle_beta   90.00
_cell.angle_gamma   90.00
#
_symmetry.space_group_name_H-M   'P 1'
#
loop_
_entity.id
_entity.type
_entity.pdbx_description
1 polymer ?
#
loop_
_entity_poly.entity_id
_entity_poly.type
_entity_poly.pdbx_seq_one_letter_code
_entity_poly.pdbx_strand_id
1 'polypeptide(L)'
;MLLDKGADVNAQVVQMLLDKGADVNAQGGVYGNALYAASSRGHDQVVQMLLDKGADVNAQGGGYGKALYAASLRGHDQVAASLTDHDQVVQMLLDKGADVNAPGGRFGNALRAASEEGHDQVVRMLLDKGADVEAQGGEYGNAL
;
A
#
# COMPACT_ATOMS: atom_id res chain seq x y z
N MET A 1 -22.29 -4.70 19.39
CA MET A 1 -21.91 -6.06 18.94
C MET A 1 -22.25 -6.16 17.46
N LEU A 2 -21.22 -6.29 16.60
CA LEU A 2 -21.21 -6.53 15.13
C LEU A 2 -20.31 -5.56 14.35
N LEU A 3 -19.06 -5.43 14.78
CA LEU A 3 -17.98 -4.99 13.89
C LEU A 3 -16.88 -6.05 14.01
N ASP A 4 -16.33 -6.47 12.87
CA ASP A 4 -15.02 -7.13 12.75
C ASP A 4 -14.89 -8.67 12.68
N LYS A 5 -15.93 -9.43 12.32
CA LYS A 5 -15.72 -10.86 11.97
C LYS A 5 -15.16 -11.08 10.56
N GLY A 6 -15.22 -10.08 9.69
CA GLY A 6 -14.82 -10.21 8.28
C GLY A 6 -13.32 -10.01 8.04
N ALA A 7 -12.70 -9.02 8.69
CA ALA A 7 -11.26 -8.78 8.56
C ALA A 7 -10.45 -9.88 9.24
N ASP A 8 -10.90 -10.34 10.41
CA ASP A 8 -10.29 -11.45 11.17
C ASP A 8 -10.26 -12.75 10.34
N VAL A 9 -11.35 -13.11 9.65
CA VAL A 9 -11.37 -14.33 8.81
C VAL A 9 -10.37 -14.24 7.65
N ASN A 10 -10.24 -13.08 7.01
CA ASN A 10 -9.27 -12.91 5.91
C ASN A 10 -7.83 -13.03 6.42
N ALA A 11 -7.51 -12.41 7.56
CA ALA A 11 -6.20 -12.53 8.19
C ALA A 11 -5.88 -13.98 8.59
N GLN A 12 -6.86 -14.71 9.13
CA GLN A 12 -6.69 -16.12 9.49
C GLN A 12 -6.36 -17.02 8.28
N VAL A 13 -7.01 -16.79 7.14
CA VAL A 13 -6.73 -17.56 5.91
C VAL A 13 -5.31 -17.27 5.41
N VAL A 14 -4.90 -16.00 5.38
CA VAL A 14 -3.53 -15.63 4.98
C VAL A 14 -2.49 -16.26 5.92
N GLN A 15 -2.71 -16.18 7.23
CA GLN A 15 -1.83 -16.80 8.23
C GLN A 15 -1.68 -18.31 7.98
N MET A 16 -2.80 -19.01 7.77
CA MET A 16 -2.80 -20.45 7.51
C MET A 16 -2.00 -20.79 6.25
N LEU A 17 -2.15 -20.03 5.18
CA LEU A 17 -1.42 -20.27 3.93
C LEU A 17 0.10 -20.06 4.12
N LEU A 18 0.51 -18.99 4.79
CA LEU A 18 1.91 -18.71 5.09
C LEU A 18 2.53 -19.79 6.00
N ASP A 19 1.79 -20.25 7.01
CA ASP A 19 2.24 -21.34 7.90
C ASP A 19 2.31 -22.69 7.19
N LYS A 20 1.59 -22.85 6.07
CA LYS A 20 1.70 -24.01 5.16
C LYS A 20 2.81 -23.87 4.11
N GLY A 21 3.61 -22.81 4.18
CA GLY A 21 4.76 -22.60 3.31
C GLY A 21 4.42 -21.93 1.98
N ALA A 22 3.30 -21.20 1.90
CA ALA A 22 3.07 -20.30 0.78
C ALA A 22 4.22 -19.27 0.71
N ASP A 23 4.73 -19.04 -0.50
CA ASP A 23 5.74 -18.01 -0.74
C ASP A 23 5.12 -16.62 -0.53
N VAL A 24 5.59 -15.92 0.51
CA VAL A 24 5.12 -14.57 0.88
C VAL A 24 5.32 -13.55 -0.24
N ASN A 25 6.29 -13.79 -1.14
CA ASN A 25 6.67 -12.92 -2.26
C ASN A 25 6.13 -13.40 -3.62
N ALA A 26 5.25 -14.42 -3.62
CA ALA A 26 4.68 -14.97 -4.83
C ALA A 26 4.06 -13.87 -5.71
N GLN A 27 4.43 -13.88 -6.99
CA GLN A 27 3.91 -12.97 -8.00
C GLN A 27 2.76 -13.61 -8.79
N GLY A 28 1.67 -12.88 -8.99
CA GLY A 28 0.54 -13.31 -9.80
C GLY A 28 -0.74 -12.51 -9.57
N GLY A 29 -1.72 -12.76 -10.44
CA GLY A 29 -3.02 -12.10 -10.40
C GLY A 29 -2.98 -10.62 -10.73
N VAL A 30 -4.15 -9.96 -10.64
CA VAL A 30 -4.33 -8.56 -11.04
C VAL A 30 -3.49 -7.59 -10.19
N TYR A 31 -3.28 -7.92 -8.92
CA TYR A 31 -2.54 -7.08 -7.96
C TYR A 31 -1.03 -7.34 -7.94
N GLY A 32 -0.54 -8.31 -8.71
CA GLY A 32 0.87 -8.67 -8.77
C GLY A 32 1.37 -9.43 -7.53
N ASN A 33 1.10 -8.98 -6.31
CA ASN A 33 1.47 -9.69 -5.09
C ASN A 33 0.50 -9.42 -3.93
N ALA A 34 0.62 -10.23 -2.87
CA ALA A 34 -0.26 -10.15 -1.70
C ALA A 34 -0.12 -8.83 -0.94
N LEU A 35 1.11 -8.31 -0.80
CA LEU A 35 1.37 -7.06 -0.08
C LEU A 35 0.72 -5.86 -0.78
N TYR A 36 0.84 -5.77 -2.11
CA TYR A 36 0.18 -4.75 -2.91
C TYR A 36 -1.34 -4.86 -2.79
N ALA A 37 -1.91 -6.06 -2.89
CA ALA A 37 -3.34 -6.28 -2.77
C ALA A 37 -3.88 -5.81 -1.41
N ALA A 38 -3.25 -6.25 -0.32
CA ALA A 38 -3.63 -5.88 1.05
C ALA A 38 -3.49 -4.37 1.28
N SER A 39 -2.40 -3.77 0.79
CA SER A 39 -2.15 -2.33 0.91
C SER A 39 -3.18 -1.50 0.16
N SER A 40 -3.58 -1.93 -1.05
CA SER A 40 -4.61 -1.26 -1.85
C SER A 40 -6.02 -1.32 -1.25
N ARG A 41 -6.22 -2.19 -0.24
CA ARG A 41 -7.49 -2.40 0.45
C ARG A 41 -7.47 -1.89 1.88
N GLY A 42 -6.36 -1.32 2.36
CA GLY A 42 -6.21 -0.88 3.75
C GLY A 42 -6.28 -2.03 4.77
N HIS A 43 -5.94 -3.26 4.39
CA HIS A 43 -5.98 -4.42 5.31
C HIS A 43 -4.72 -4.46 6.19
N ASP A 44 -4.64 -3.54 7.14
CA ASP A 44 -3.50 -3.31 8.04
C ASP A 44 -2.98 -4.58 8.73
N GLN A 45 -3.86 -5.44 9.26
CA GLN A 45 -3.47 -6.70 9.90
C GLN A 45 -2.79 -7.67 8.93
N VAL A 46 -3.28 -7.74 7.69
CA VAL A 46 -2.70 -8.59 6.65
C VAL A 46 -1.38 -8.01 6.17
N VAL A 47 -1.29 -6.68 6.01
CA VAL A 47 -0.04 -5.99 5.66
C VAL A 47 1.04 -6.25 6.72
N GLN A 48 0.72 -6.07 8.00
CA GLN A 48 1.63 -6.34 9.11
C GLN A 48 2.15 -7.78 9.07
N MET A 49 1.25 -8.74 8.94
CA MET A 49 1.59 -10.17 8.87
C MET A 49 2.51 -10.51 7.71
N LEU A 50 2.23 -9.97 6.52
CA LEU A 50 3.07 -10.19 5.32
C LEU A 50 4.47 -9.60 5.52
N LEU A 51 4.58 -8.39 6.04
CA LEU A 51 5.86 -7.73 6.31
C LEU A 51 6.66 -8.47 7.39
N ASP A 52 6.01 -8.97 8.44
CA ASP A 52 6.66 -9.75 9.50
C ASP A 52 7.11 -11.14 9.01
N LYS A 53 6.47 -11.68 7.98
CA LYS A 53 6.85 -12.93 7.31
C LYS A 53 7.88 -12.70 6.18
N GLY A 54 8.38 -11.49 5.99
CA GLY A 54 9.45 -11.18 5.04
C GLY A 54 9.00 -10.86 3.63
N ALA A 55 7.78 -10.32 3.46
CA ALA A 55 7.38 -9.70 2.21
C ALA A 55 8.38 -8.58 1.83
N ASP A 56 8.83 -8.58 0.58
CA ASP A 56 9.61 -7.49 0.03
C ASP A 56 8.71 -6.25 -0.12
N VAL A 57 8.90 -5.29 0.78
CA VAL A 57 8.16 -4.03 0.84
C VAL A 57 8.26 -3.23 -0.47
N ASN A 58 9.34 -3.45 -1.24
CA ASN A 58 9.61 -2.77 -2.49
C ASN A 58 9.34 -3.62 -3.74
N ALA A 59 8.73 -4.79 -3.57
CA ALA A 59 8.34 -5.63 -4.70
C ALA A 59 7.36 -4.88 -5.61
N GLN A 60 7.58 -5.01 -6.92
CA GLN A 60 6.61 -4.55 -7.90
C GLN A 60 5.31 -5.34 -7.72
N GLY A 61 4.20 -4.63 -7.53
CA GLY A 61 2.87 -5.22 -7.51
C GLY A 61 2.29 -5.33 -8.91
N GLY A 62 1.01 -5.00 -9.04
CA GLY A 62 0.31 -4.98 -10.32
C GLY A 62 0.86 -3.90 -11.25
N GLY A 63 0.16 -3.63 -12.35
CA GLY A 63 0.59 -2.65 -13.36
C GLY A 63 0.81 -1.21 -12.86
N TYR A 64 0.41 -0.91 -11.62
CA TYR A 64 0.40 0.45 -11.08
C TYR A 64 1.44 0.70 -9.96
N GLY A 65 2.40 -0.19 -9.73
CA GLY A 65 3.57 0.12 -8.88
C GLY A 65 3.68 -0.73 -7.61
N LYS A 66 4.22 -0.14 -6.55
CA LYS A 66 4.55 -0.82 -5.28
C LYS A 66 3.48 -0.64 -4.21
N ALA A 67 3.59 -1.37 -3.11
CA ALA A 67 2.64 -1.33 -2.00
C ALA A 67 2.39 0.08 -1.44
N LEU A 68 3.44 0.90 -1.31
CA LEU A 68 3.32 2.27 -0.81
C LEU A 68 2.46 3.15 -1.72
N TYR A 69 2.62 3.03 -3.04
CA TYR A 69 1.78 3.73 -4.02
C TYR A 69 0.31 3.30 -3.88
N ALA A 70 0.06 1.98 -3.79
CA ALA A 70 -1.30 1.46 -3.64
C ALA A 70 -2.02 1.98 -2.39
N ALA A 71 -1.33 2.01 -1.25
CA ALA A 71 -1.86 2.54 0.00
C ALA A 71 -2.12 4.05 -0.08
N SER A 72 -1.24 4.78 -0.77
CA SER A 72 -1.34 6.23 -0.92
C SER A 72 -2.42 6.69 -1.92
N LEU A 73 -2.89 5.80 -2.80
CA LEU A 73 -3.91 6.10 -3.81
C LEU A 73 -5.34 5.95 -3.29
N ARG A 74 -5.62 4.98 -2.42
CA ARG A 74 -7.00 4.61 -2.07
C ARG A 74 -7.43 5.30 -0.78
N GLY A 75 -8.36 6.25 -0.88
CA GLY A 75 -9.05 6.77 0.31
C GLY A 75 -10.48 7.29 0.09
N HIS A 76 -10.98 7.29 -1.16
CA HIS A 76 -12.34 7.78 -1.47
C HIS A 76 -13.38 6.70 -1.78
N ASP A 77 -12.97 5.49 -2.18
CA ASP A 77 -13.90 4.46 -2.67
C ASP A 77 -14.50 3.55 -1.57
N GLN A 78 -14.17 3.80 -0.30
CA GLN A 78 -14.75 3.08 0.83
C GLN A 78 -15.69 4.02 1.59
N VAL A 79 -16.97 3.67 1.61
CA VAL A 79 -18.03 4.41 2.32
C VAL A 79 -17.68 4.49 3.81
N ALA A 80 -17.18 5.65 4.24
CA ALA A 80 -17.19 6.18 5.62
C ALA A 80 -16.58 5.35 6.78
N ALA A 81 -15.96 4.19 6.55
CA ALA A 81 -15.23 3.44 7.58
C ALA A 81 -13.91 2.93 6.97
N SER A 82 -12.72 3.43 7.28
CA SER A 82 -12.27 4.42 8.24
C SER A 82 -11.12 5.18 7.57
N LEU A 83 -11.11 6.52 7.62
CA LEU A 83 -10.00 7.34 7.08
C LEU A 83 -8.64 6.99 7.73
N THR A 84 -8.64 6.26 8.85
CA THR A 84 -7.45 5.90 9.64
C THR A 84 -6.66 4.70 9.12
N ASP A 85 -7.29 3.78 8.37
CA ASP A 85 -6.71 2.45 8.14
C ASP A 85 -5.60 2.51 7.07
N HIS A 86 -5.75 3.42 6.11
CA HIS A 86 -4.76 3.64 5.05
C HIS A 86 -3.54 4.40 5.57
N ASP A 87 -3.74 5.35 6.49
CA ASP A 87 -2.64 6.05 7.17
C ASP A 87 -1.72 5.06 7.90
N GLN A 88 -2.31 4.10 8.62
CA GLN A 88 -1.56 3.07 9.34
C GLN A 88 -0.77 2.17 8.37
N VAL A 89 -1.36 1.76 7.25
CA VAL A 89 -0.64 0.97 6.23
C VAL A 89 0.54 1.75 5.64
N VAL A 90 0.34 3.03 5.28
CA VAL A 90 1.41 3.89 4.77
C VAL A 90 2.55 3.98 5.77
N GLN A 91 2.25 4.29 7.03
CA GLN A 91 3.23 4.39 8.10
C GLN A 91 4.01 3.08 8.25
N MET A 92 3.31 1.95 8.28
CA MET A 92 3.90 0.62 8.45
C MET A 92 4.84 0.25 7.29
N LEU A 93 4.45 0.56 6.05
CA LEU A 93 5.30 0.35 4.87
C LEU A 93 6.57 1.21 4.93
N LEU A 94 6.44 2.50 5.30
CA LEU A 94 7.58 3.41 5.45
C LEU A 94 8.53 2.96 6.57
N ASP A 95 7.99 2.49 7.69
CA ASP A 95 8.80 1.97 8.81
C ASP A 95 9.50 0.66 8.47
N LYS A 96 8.95 -0.14 7.54
CA LYS A 96 9.57 -1.35 7.01
C LYS A 96 10.51 -1.08 5.82
N GLY A 97 10.76 0.18 5.47
CA GLY A 97 11.74 0.57 4.46
C GLY A 97 11.22 0.63 3.03
N ALA A 98 9.93 0.91 2.85
CA ALA A 98 9.41 1.28 1.55
C ALA A 98 10.19 2.49 0.99
N ASP A 99 10.60 2.38 -0.28
CA ASP A 99 11.21 3.49 -1.01
C ASP A 99 10.15 4.57 -1.24
N VAL A 100 10.25 5.66 -0.47
CA VAL A 100 9.33 6.79 -0.50
C VAL A 100 9.25 7.46 -1.87
N ASN A 101 10.34 7.37 -2.66
CA ASN A 101 10.47 7.98 -3.97
C ASN A 101 10.32 6.97 -5.11
N ALA A 102 9.84 5.76 -4.80
CA ALA A 102 9.63 4.73 -5.79
C ALA A 102 8.71 5.22 -6.92
N PRO A 103 9.15 5.13 -8.19
CA PRO A 103 8.27 5.42 -9.31
C PRO A 103 7.20 4.34 -9.43
N GLY A 104 5.98 4.74 -9.76
CA GLY A 104 4.87 3.82 -9.92
C GLY A 104 3.55 4.49 -10.25
N GLY A 105 2.75 3.77 -11.03
CA GLY A 105 1.34 4.06 -11.25
C GLY A 105 1.04 5.32 -12.06
N ARG A 106 -0.25 5.66 -12.09
CA ARG A 106 -0.79 6.72 -12.93
C ARG A 106 -0.24 8.10 -12.57
N PHE A 107 -0.02 8.35 -11.28
CA PHE A 107 0.46 9.63 -10.75
C PHE A 107 1.98 9.71 -10.61
N GLY A 108 2.69 8.63 -10.92
CA GLY A 108 4.15 8.61 -10.97
C GLY A 108 4.84 8.23 -9.68
N ASN A 109 4.29 8.60 -8.52
CA ASN A 109 4.79 8.18 -7.20
C ASN A 109 3.68 8.26 -6.14
N ALA A 110 4.00 7.81 -4.92
CA ALA A 110 3.08 7.81 -3.78
C ALA A 110 2.65 9.22 -3.35
N LEU A 111 3.57 10.19 -3.33
CA LEU A 111 3.29 11.56 -2.91
C LEU A 111 2.24 12.24 -3.81
N ARG A 112 2.41 12.10 -5.13
CA ARG A 112 1.47 12.65 -6.11
C ARG A 112 0.13 11.94 -6.06
N ALA A 113 0.11 10.62 -5.90
CA ALA A 113 -1.14 9.88 -5.70
C ALA A 113 -1.92 10.37 -4.46
N ALA A 114 -1.24 10.52 -3.31
CA ALA A 114 -1.87 11.02 -2.10
C ALA A 114 -2.35 12.48 -2.25
N SER A 115 -1.60 13.32 -2.96
CA SER A 115 -1.95 14.72 -3.18
C SER A 115 -3.16 14.88 -4.10
N GLU A 116 -3.21 14.14 -5.20
CA GLU A 116 -4.34 14.13 -6.15
C GLU A 116 -5.62 13.63 -5.49
N GLU A 117 -5.48 12.67 -4.58
CA GLU A 117 -6.60 12.12 -3.80
C GLU A 117 -6.84 12.92 -2.50
N GLY A 118 -6.13 14.02 -2.21
CA GLY A 118 -6.38 14.86 -1.04
C GLY A 118 -6.14 14.20 0.32
N HIS A 119 -5.24 13.22 0.41
CA HIS A 119 -4.89 12.53 1.66
C HIS A 119 -3.83 13.30 2.45
N ASP A 120 -4.23 14.40 3.08
CA ASP A 120 -3.33 15.34 3.79
C ASP A 120 -2.37 14.66 4.79
N GLN A 121 -2.83 13.66 5.54
CA GLN A 121 -1.98 12.96 6.52
C GLN A 121 -0.93 12.07 5.85
N VAL A 122 -1.31 11.33 4.81
CA VAL A 122 -0.38 10.56 3.97
C VAL A 122 0.66 11.48 3.33
N VAL A 123 0.23 12.63 2.80
CA VAL A 123 1.14 13.64 2.23
C VAL A 123 2.17 14.08 3.27
N ARG A 124 1.73 14.43 4.49
CA ARG A 124 2.67 14.81 5.57
C ARG A 124 3.63 13.67 5.92
N MET A 125 3.15 12.44 6.09
CA MET A 125 4.00 11.29 6.39
C MET A 125 5.05 11.05 5.30
N LEU A 126 4.67 11.15 4.02
CA LEU A 126 5.59 10.98 2.90
C LEU A 126 6.66 12.09 2.88
N LEU A 127 6.28 13.35 3.12
CA LEU A 127 7.21 14.48 3.22
C LEU A 127 8.18 14.31 4.41
N ASP A 128 7.67 13.91 5.56
CA ASP A 128 8.49 13.64 6.76
C ASP A 128 9.51 12.51 6.54
N LYS A 129 9.20 11.57 5.63
CA LYS A 129 10.10 10.48 5.22
C LYS A 129 10.98 10.84 4.01
N GLY A 130 10.95 12.09 3.54
CA GLY A 130 11.84 12.58 2.48
C GLY A 130 11.34 12.34 1.06
N ALA A 131 10.02 12.33 0.84
CA ALA A 131 9.47 12.34 -0.51
C ALA A 131 9.92 13.58 -1.30
N ASP A 132 10.37 13.35 -2.53
CA ASP A 132 10.78 14.40 -3.46
C ASP A 132 9.53 15.05 -4.08
N VAL A 133 9.33 16.33 -3.77
CA VAL A 133 8.23 17.15 -4.28
C VAL A 133 8.34 17.44 -5.77
N GLU A 134 9.55 17.38 -6.32
CA GLU A 134 9.85 17.65 -7.74
C GLU A 134 9.86 16.36 -8.58
N ALA A 135 9.63 15.19 -7.97
CA ALA A 135 9.71 13.92 -8.67
C ALA A 135 8.70 13.84 -9.82
N GLN A 136 9.23 13.71 -11.04
CA GLN A 136 8.46 13.60 -12.26
C GLN A 136 8.13 12.13 -12.59
N GLY A 137 6.93 11.88 -13.12
CA GLY A 137 6.51 10.55 -13.54
C GLY A 137 4.99 10.37 -13.66
N GLY A 138 4.57 9.17 -14.08
CA GLY A 138 3.16 8.81 -14.28
C GLY A 138 2.67 9.04 -15.71
N GLU A 139 1.46 8.63 -16.03
CA GLU A 139 0.86 8.81 -17.38
C GLU A 139 0.72 10.30 -17.75
N TYR A 140 0.73 11.19 -16.75
CA TYR A 140 0.69 12.65 -16.90
C TYR A 140 2.03 13.34 -16.64
N GLY A 141 3.09 12.59 -16.30
CA GLY A 141 4.43 13.14 -16.14
C GLY A 141 5.20 13.00 -17.44
N ASN A 142 5.06 13.99 -18.34
CA ASN A 142 6.01 14.44 -19.37
C ASN A 142 5.32 15.58 -20.15
N ALA A 143 5.93 16.69 -20.59
CA ALA A 143 7.27 17.24 -20.51
C ALA A 143 7.18 18.76 -20.85
N LEU A 144 7.99 19.60 -20.20
CA LEU A 144 8.06 21.08 -20.25
C LEU A 144 6.95 21.87 -19.53
#